data_AF-A0A0G1QV20-F1
#
_entry.id   AF-A0A0G1QV20-F1
#
_cell.length_a   1.000
_cell.length_b   1.000
_cell.length_c   1.000
_cell.angle_alpha   90.00
_cell.angle_beta   90.00
_cell.angle_gamma   90.00
#
_symmetry.space_group_name_H-M   'P 1'
#
loop_
_entity.id
_entity.type
_entity.pdbx_description
1 polymer ?
#
loop_
_entity_poly.entity_id
_entity_poly.type
_entity_poly.pdbx_seq_one_letter_code
_entity_poly.pdbx_strand_id
1 'polypeptide(L)'
;TRLLSPSNVLFRMKSGATVPANGSVEVEVYADQPGSQGDIGPTRFTIPGLNAAKQKLIYGESKEAMQGSSGQMRVVGAADLERAKAEVAEKAVKKAQDDARQSANAAGFQGLMASHEILEATANARAGEAKQTFTIKVKVRAKLLAYDKMQLEILALNKVKEAIPVDRELVVFNGEAMILRLKNVDTQRGEVQLQVYADGEVRITPSSPILDPAKIAGMMPEEAERYLQSFDAIERVEIRLFPSWQKRIPTIPDRVKIVMKR
;
A
#
# COMPACT_ATOMS: atom_id res chain seq x y z
N THR A 1 -30.55 44.28 5.16
CA THR A 1 -30.84 45.00 6.43
C THR A 1 -30.00 44.43 7.55
N ARG A 2 -29.62 45.27 8.53
CA ARG A 2 -28.84 44.87 9.72
C ARG A 2 -29.76 44.55 10.88
N LEU A 3 -29.51 43.44 11.56
CA LEU A 3 -30.24 42.95 12.72
C LEU A 3 -29.25 42.75 13.87
N LEU A 4 -29.50 43.35 15.02
CA LEU A 4 -28.59 43.32 16.17
C LEU A 4 -29.25 42.57 17.33
N SER A 5 -28.57 41.53 17.82
CA SER A 5 -29.02 40.77 18.98
C SER A 5 -28.77 41.55 20.29
N PRO A 6 -29.40 41.16 21.41
CA PRO A 6 -29.09 41.73 22.73
C PRO A 6 -27.64 41.46 23.18
N SER A 7 -27.03 40.39 22.68
CA SER A 7 -25.61 40.04 22.87
C SER A 7 -24.65 40.82 21.94
N ASN A 8 -25.15 41.85 21.25
CA ASN A 8 -24.40 42.71 20.34
C ASN A 8 -23.78 41.97 19.13
N VAL A 9 -24.39 40.84 18.74
CA VAL A 9 -24.01 40.07 17.55
C VAL A 9 -24.82 40.59 16.36
N LEU A 10 -24.10 40.95 15.29
CA LEU A 10 -24.69 41.51 14.09
C LEU A 10 -25.04 40.41 13.08
N PHE A 11 -26.28 40.44 12.59
CA PHE A 11 -26.77 39.59 11.52
C PHE A 11 -27.20 40.44 10.32
N ARG A 12 -27.10 39.84 9.13
CA ARG A 12 -27.57 40.45 7.88
C ARG A 12 -28.59 39.54 7.22
N MET A 13 -29.62 40.15 6.65
CA MET A 13 -30.56 39.44 5.78
C MET A 13 -29.88 39.08 4.46
N LYS A 14 -30.11 37.85 3.96
CA LYS A 14 -29.61 37.39 2.64
C LYS A 14 -30.30 38.11 1.48
N SER A 15 -31.59 38.38 1.62
CA SER A 15 -32.41 39.07 0.63
C SER A 15 -33.21 40.20 1.28
N GLY A 16 -33.62 41.18 0.47
CA GLY A 16 -34.60 42.19 0.89
C GLY A 16 -35.98 41.57 1.02
N ALA A 17 -36.77 42.02 2.00
CA ALA A 17 -38.14 41.57 2.19
C ALA A 17 -39.08 42.77 2.39
N THR A 18 -40.28 42.68 1.83
CA THR A 18 -41.35 43.67 2.00
C THR A 18 -42.34 43.14 3.04
N VAL A 19 -42.44 43.82 4.18
CA VAL A 19 -43.34 43.43 5.27
C VAL A 19 -44.66 44.22 5.14
N PRO A 20 -45.83 43.57 5.04
CA PRO A 20 -47.11 44.27 5.03
C PRO A 20 -47.38 44.92 6.40
N ALA A 21 -48.20 45.97 6.41
CA ALA A 21 -48.57 46.65 7.65
C ALA A 21 -49.23 45.66 8.63
N ASN A 22 -48.79 45.67 9.90
CA ASN A 22 -49.20 44.73 10.95
C ASN A 22 -48.95 43.24 10.63
N GLY A 23 -48.07 42.93 9.67
CA GLY A 23 -47.69 41.57 9.33
C GLY A 23 -46.29 41.19 9.78
N SER A 24 -45.91 39.94 9.49
CA SER A 24 -44.55 39.43 9.64
C SER A 24 -44.17 38.63 8.40
N VAL A 25 -42.87 38.52 8.13
CA VAL A 25 -42.34 37.70 7.04
C VAL A 25 -41.10 36.97 7.54
N GLU A 26 -40.97 35.70 7.16
CA GLU A 26 -39.77 34.92 7.46
C GLU A 26 -38.67 35.25 6.45
N VAL A 27 -37.46 35.44 6.96
CA VAL A 27 -36.31 35.85 6.14
C VAL A 27 -35.08 35.08 6.57
N GLU A 28 -34.28 34.69 5.59
CA GLU A 28 -32.99 34.08 5.86
C GLU A 28 -31.95 35.12 6.27
N VAL A 29 -31.22 34.82 7.33
CA VAL A 29 -30.16 35.68 7.88
C VAL A 29 -28.85 34.91 8.00
N TYR A 30 -27.74 35.64 8.03
CA TYR A 30 -26.41 35.11 8.33
C TYR A 30 -25.66 36.05 9.28
N ALA A 31 -24.76 35.51 10.09
CA ALA A 31 -23.92 36.30 10.98
C ALA A 31 -22.91 37.15 10.17
N ASP A 32 -22.69 38.39 10.60
CA ASP A 32 -21.74 39.31 9.94
C ASP A 32 -20.29 38.84 10.07
N GLN A 33 -19.97 38.10 11.13
CA GLN A 33 -18.65 37.53 11.38
C GLN A 33 -18.72 36.00 11.46
N PRO A 34 -17.71 35.30 10.89
CA PRO A 34 -17.59 33.86 11.03
C PRO A 34 -17.17 33.48 12.46
N GLY A 35 -17.76 32.44 13.02
CA GLY A 35 -17.41 31.89 14.33
C GLY A 35 -18.62 31.54 15.18
N SER A 36 -18.38 30.90 16.33
CA SER A 36 -19.44 30.48 17.27
C SER A 36 -20.17 31.63 17.96
N GLN A 37 -19.72 32.88 17.77
CA GLN A 37 -20.47 34.05 18.24
C GLN A 37 -21.83 34.21 17.54
N GLY A 38 -21.99 33.63 16.35
CA GLY A 38 -23.28 33.54 15.67
C GLY A 38 -24.24 32.50 16.27
N ASP A 39 -23.77 31.65 17.19
CA ASP A 39 -24.55 30.60 17.82
C ASP A 39 -25.33 31.16 19.01
N ILE A 40 -26.54 31.66 18.75
CA ILE A 40 -27.39 32.30 19.76
C ILE A 40 -28.75 31.61 19.88
N GLY A 41 -29.31 31.59 21.09
CA GLY A 41 -30.67 31.07 21.31
C GLY A 41 -31.75 31.94 20.65
N PRO A 42 -33.03 31.51 20.74
CA PRO A 42 -34.18 32.31 20.33
C PRO A 42 -34.13 33.71 20.95
N THR A 43 -34.22 34.76 20.14
CA THR A 43 -34.08 36.13 20.63
C THR A 43 -34.78 37.15 19.73
N ARG A 44 -34.90 38.37 20.25
CA ARG A 44 -35.45 39.52 19.53
C ARG A 44 -34.31 40.41 19.04
N PHE A 45 -34.33 40.72 17.76
CA PHE A 45 -33.35 41.57 17.10
C PHE A 45 -33.88 42.99 16.93
N THR A 46 -32.98 43.96 17.10
CA THR A 46 -33.24 45.37 16.77
C THR A 46 -32.70 45.69 15.40
N ILE A 47 -33.26 46.71 14.74
CA ILE A 47 -32.74 47.24 13.47
C ILE A 47 -32.05 48.56 13.78
N PRO A 48 -30.69 48.61 13.85
CA PRO A 48 -29.97 49.81 14.29
C PRO A 48 -30.23 51.06 13.43
N GLY A 49 -30.67 50.88 12.18
CA GLY A 49 -31.01 51.99 11.27
C GLY A 49 -32.36 52.65 11.56
N LEU A 50 -33.16 52.16 12.51
CA LEU A 50 -34.44 52.76 12.92
C LEU A 50 -34.28 53.51 14.25
N ASN A 51 -35.08 54.55 14.48
CA ASN A 51 -35.10 55.25 15.77
C ASN A 51 -35.78 54.41 16.87
N ALA A 52 -35.60 54.77 18.13
CA ALA A 52 -36.10 54.00 19.27
C ALA A 52 -37.63 53.79 19.25
N ALA A 53 -38.41 54.77 18.78
CA ALA A 53 -39.85 54.65 18.65
C ALA A 53 -40.25 53.60 17.60
N LYS A 54 -39.56 53.58 16.45
CA LYS A 54 -39.79 52.61 15.37
C LYS A 54 -39.27 51.23 15.72
N GLN A 55 -38.16 51.10 16.44
CA GLN A 55 -37.64 49.80 16.88
C GLN A 55 -38.57 49.06 17.86
N LYS A 56 -39.43 49.80 18.60
CA LYS A 56 -40.47 49.17 19.42
C LYS A 56 -41.51 48.43 18.58
N LEU A 57 -41.83 48.97 17.40
CA LEU A 57 -42.87 48.49 16.49
C LEU A 57 -42.34 47.58 15.37
N ILE A 58 -41.09 47.79 14.93
CA ILE A 58 -40.47 47.09 13.81
C ILE A 58 -39.20 46.41 14.29
N TYR A 59 -39.20 45.09 14.31
CA TYR A 59 -38.14 44.26 14.87
C TYR A 59 -38.05 42.91 14.13
N GLY A 60 -36.93 42.22 14.33
CA GLY A 60 -36.80 40.81 13.94
C GLY A 60 -36.91 39.91 15.15
N GLU A 61 -37.30 38.67 14.98
CA GLU A 61 -37.36 37.68 16.05
C GLU A 61 -36.95 36.31 15.50
N SER A 62 -36.12 35.59 16.26
CA SER A 62 -35.88 34.18 16.05
C SER A 62 -36.66 33.37 17.08
N LYS A 63 -37.47 32.43 16.60
CA LYS A 63 -38.17 31.46 17.45
C LYS A 63 -37.31 30.25 17.78
N GLU A 64 -36.29 29.99 16.97
CA GLU A 64 -35.35 28.87 17.12
C GLU A 64 -33.93 29.38 17.37
N ALA A 65 -33.07 28.50 17.89
CA ALA A 65 -31.66 28.79 18.06
C ALA A 65 -30.98 28.95 16.70
N MET A 66 -30.24 30.04 16.53
CA MET A 66 -29.39 30.26 15.38
C MET A 66 -28.09 29.50 15.61
N GLN A 67 -27.74 28.61 14.69
CA GLN A 67 -26.44 27.92 14.68
C GLN A 67 -25.74 28.27 13.38
N GLY A 68 -24.61 28.97 13.48
CA GLY A 68 -23.69 29.16 12.38
C GLY A 68 -23.01 27.84 12.07
N SER A 69 -23.17 27.33 10.84
CA SER A 69 -22.28 26.27 10.40
C SER A 69 -20.86 26.83 10.39
N SER A 70 -20.01 26.35 11.31
CA SER A 70 -18.57 26.56 11.21
C SER A 70 -18.15 25.98 9.86
N GLY A 71 -17.95 26.85 8.88
CA GLY A 71 -17.72 26.50 7.49
C GLY A 71 -16.34 25.89 7.28
N GLN A 72 -16.04 24.76 7.91
CA GLN A 72 -15.01 23.84 7.43
C GLN A 72 -15.54 23.21 6.14
N MET A 73 -15.44 23.97 5.06
CA MET A 73 -15.74 23.49 3.72
C MET A 73 -14.69 22.44 3.38
N ARG A 74 -15.07 21.16 3.43
CA ARG A 74 -14.20 20.07 2.98
C ARG A 74 -13.98 20.23 1.49
N VAL A 75 -12.72 20.22 1.10
CA VAL A 75 -12.28 20.37 -0.28
C VAL A 75 -11.75 19.04 -0.77
N VAL A 76 -12.06 18.69 -2.00
CA VAL A 76 -11.51 17.48 -2.63
C VAL A 76 -10.03 17.70 -2.93
N GLY A 77 -9.16 16.94 -2.26
CA GLY A 77 -7.73 16.94 -2.53
C GLY A 77 -7.39 16.15 -3.79
N ALA A 78 -6.36 16.58 -4.54
CA ALA A 78 -5.85 15.82 -5.67
C ALA A 78 -5.37 14.41 -5.25
N ALA A 79 -4.71 14.33 -4.09
CA ALA A 79 -4.28 13.05 -3.51
C ALA A 79 -5.45 12.13 -3.15
N ASP A 80 -6.59 12.70 -2.73
CA ASP A 80 -7.78 11.91 -2.40
C ASP A 80 -8.44 11.34 -3.66
N LEU A 81 -8.44 12.10 -4.76
CA LEU A 81 -8.91 11.59 -6.06
C LEU A 81 -8.04 10.43 -6.55
N GLU A 82 -6.72 10.56 -6.50
CA GLU A 82 -5.81 9.49 -6.93
C GLU A 82 -5.89 8.25 -6.03
N ARG A 83 -5.95 8.45 -4.71
CA ARG A 83 -6.14 7.33 -3.76
C ARG A 83 -7.46 6.61 -4.01
N ALA A 84 -8.55 7.36 -4.21
CA ALA A 84 -9.87 6.79 -4.48
C ALA A 84 -9.91 6.04 -5.83
N LYS A 85 -9.22 6.54 -6.87
CA LYS A 85 -9.08 5.82 -8.15
C LYS A 85 -8.37 4.48 -7.95
N ALA A 86 -7.22 4.48 -7.26
CA ALA A 86 -6.44 3.27 -7.00
C ALA A 86 -7.24 2.25 -6.18
N GLU A 87 -7.92 2.69 -5.12
CA GLU A 87 -8.71 1.82 -4.24
C GLU A 87 -9.92 1.21 -4.96
N VAL A 88 -10.63 1.99 -5.79
CA VAL A 88 -11.75 1.47 -6.58
C VAL A 88 -11.26 0.50 -7.65
N ALA A 89 -10.13 0.78 -8.29
CA ALA A 89 -9.51 -0.15 -9.24
C ALA A 89 -9.12 -1.47 -8.57
N GLU A 90 -8.48 -1.42 -7.41
CA GLU A 90 -8.07 -2.60 -6.65
C GLU A 90 -9.27 -3.45 -6.22
N LYS A 91 -10.35 -2.82 -5.73
CA LYS A 91 -11.61 -3.51 -5.40
C LYS A 91 -12.23 -4.20 -6.62
N ALA A 92 -12.23 -3.54 -7.78
CA ALA A 92 -12.75 -4.11 -9.01
C ALA A 92 -11.93 -5.34 -9.47
N VAL A 93 -10.61 -5.25 -9.39
CA VAL A 93 -9.70 -6.36 -9.71
C VAL A 93 -9.87 -7.51 -8.74
N LYS A 94 -9.96 -7.24 -7.44
CA LYS A 94 -10.17 -8.26 -6.41
C LYS A 94 -11.46 -9.03 -6.64
N LYS A 95 -12.55 -8.34 -6.96
CA LYS A 95 -13.83 -8.98 -7.30
C LYS A 95 -13.68 -9.90 -8.52
N ALA A 96 -13.01 -9.43 -9.58
CA ALA A 96 -12.77 -10.26 -10.77
C ALA A 96 -11.90 -11.49 -10.46
N GLN A 97 -10.92 -11.36 -9.55
CA GLN A 97 -10.11 -12.47 -9.08
C GLN A 97 -10.92 -13.49 -8.30
N ASP A 98 -11.79 -13.04 -7.38
CA ASP A 98 -12.63 -13.94 -6.56
C ASP A 98 -13.58 -14.75 -7.45
N ASP A 99 -14.22 -14.10 -8.44
CA ASP A 99 -15.08 -14.77 -9.42
C ASP A 99 -14.30 -15.80 -10.25
N ALA A 100 -13.12 -15.43 -10.75
CA ALA A 100 -12.29 -16.35 -11.54
C ALA A 100 -11.69 -17.49 -10.72
N ARG A 101 -11.42 -17.28 -9.42
CA ARG A 101 -10.88 -18.30 -8.53
C ARG A 101 -11.87 -19.44 -8.35
N GLN A 102 -13.17 -19.15 -8.30
CA GLN A 102 -14.20 -20.18 -8.25
C GLN A 102 -14.15 -21.08 -9.50
N SER A 103 -14.07 -20.48 -10.69
CA SER A 103 -13.95 -21.22 -11.96
C SER A 103 -12.63 -21.98 -12.09
N ALA A 104 -11.52 -21.37 -11.67
CA ALA A 104 -10.19 -21.99 -11.69
C ALA A 104 -10.13 -23.23 -10.80
N ASN A 105 -10.63 -23.13 -9.57
CA ASN A 105 -10.67 -24.26 -8.64
C ASN A 105 -11.53 -25.41 -9.18
N ALA A 106 -12.67 -25.11 -9.81
CA ALA A 106 -13.51 -26.12 -10.45
C ALA A 106 -12.81 -26.84 -11.61
N ALA A 107 -11.90 -26.14 -12.31
CA ALA A 107 -11.05 -26.71 -13.35
C ALA A 107 -9.76 -27.38 -12.81
N GLY A 108 -9.55 -27.41 -11.49
CA GLY A 108 -8.39 -28.02 -10.85
C GLY A 108 -7.12 -27.16 -10.81
N PHE A 109 -7.22 -25.86 -11.09
CA PHE A 109 -6.10 -24.92 -10.97
C PHE A 109 -6.11 -24.22 -9.60
N GLN A 110 -4.99 -24.31 -8.87
CA GLN A 110 -4.85 -23.70 -7.53
C GLN A 110 -4.15 -22.33 -7.58
N GLY A 111 -3.41 -22.06 -8.66
CA GLY A 111 -2.72 -20.81 -8.89
C GLY A 111 -3.60 -19.81 -9.65
N LEU A 112 -3.60 -18.55 -9.21
CA LEU A 112 -4.27 -17.46 -9.91
C LEU A 112 -3.39 -16.21 -9.89
N MET A 113 -3.04 -15.71 -11.07
CA MET A 113 -2.39 -14.42 -11.25
C MET A 113 -3.36 -13.43 -11.88
N ALA A 114 -3.23 -12.16 -11.48
CA ALA A 114 -3.95 -11.06 -12.10
C ALA A 114 -2.99 -9.95 -12.52
N SER A 115 -3.26 -9.39 -13.68
CA SER A 115 -2.76 -8.08 -14.07
C SER A 115 -3.94 -7.22 -14.45
N HIS A 116 -3.81 -5.91 -14.30
CA HIS A 116 -4.89 -5.00 -14.62
C HIS A 116 -4.38 -3.72 -15.25
N GLU A 117 -5.26 -3.11 -16.03
CA GLU A 117 -5.06 -1.82 -16.65
C GLU A 117 -6.33 -0.99 -16.45
N ILE A 118 -6.17 0.25 -16.00
CA ILE A 118 -7.29 1.19 -15.89
C ILE A 118 -7.54 1.75 -17.30
N LEU A 119 -8.70 1.44 -17.87
CA LEU A 119 -9.10 1.94 -19.19
C LEU A 119 -9.70 3.35 -19.10
N GLU A 120 -10.45 3.60 -18.03
CA GLU A 120 -11.16 4.86 -17.85
C GLU A 120 -11.38 5.12 -16.36
N ALA A 121 -11.24 6.38 -15.93
CA ALA A 121 -11.57 6.80 -14.58
C ALA A 121 -12.25 8.18 -14.62
N THR A 122 -13.50 8.24 -14.19
CA THR A 122 -14.28 9.48 -14.14
C THR A 122 -14.68 9.78 -12.71
N ALA A 123 -14.51 11.03 -12.28
CA ALA A 123 -14.92 11.51 -10.97
C ALA A 123 -15.98 12.60 -11.15
N ASN A 124 -16.99 12.62 -10.26
CA ASN A 124 -17.98 13.70 -10.23
C ASN A 124 -17.52 14.93 -9.43
N ALA A 125 -16.21 15.06 -9.19
CA ALA A 125 -15.60 16.18 -8.49
C ALA A 125 -14.20 16.47 -9.06
N ARG A 126 -13.75 17.72 -8.92
CA ARG A 126 -12.41 18.17 -9.30
C ARG A 126 -11.59 18.52 -8.06
N ALA A 127 -10.26 18.48 -8.20
CA ALA A 127 -9.38 18.94 -7.14
C ALA A 127 -9.65 20.43 -6.84
N GLY A 128 -9.75 20.79 -5.56
CA GLY A 128 -10.12 22.14 -5.15
C GLY A 128 -11.63 22.41 -5.10
N GLU A 129 -12.47 21.45 -5.50
CA GLU A 129 -13.92 21.60 -5.42
C GLU A 129 -14.40 21.46 -3.97
N ALA A 130 -15.24 22.42 -3.54
CA ALA A 130 -15.89 22.43 -2.25
C ALA A 130 -17.00 21.37 -2.19
N LYS A 131 -16.62 20.12 -1.88
CA LYS A 131 -17.53 18.99 -1.86
C LYS A 131 -17.16 18.02 -0.74
N GLN A 132 -18.13 17.67 0.10
CA GLN A 132 -17.91 16.74 1.22
C GLN A 132 -17.77 15.27 0.78
N THR A 133 -18.49 14.89 -0.28
CA THR A 133 -18.49 13.53 -0.82
C THR A 133 -18.42 13.57 -2.34
N PHE A 134 -17.70 12.64 -2.94
CA PHE A 134 -17.62 12.49 -4.38
C PHE A 134 -17.73 11.02 -4.75
N THR A 135 -17.99 10.77 -6.03
CA THR A 135 -18.17 9.46 -6.62
C THR A 135 -17.18 9.32 -7.75
N ILE A 136 -16.46 8.19 -7.76
CA ILE A 136 -15.57 7.80 -8.86
C ILE A 136 -16.13 6.55 -9.51
N LYS A 137 -16.12 6.53 -10.84
CA LYS A 137 -16.34 5.34 -11.66
C LYS A 137 -15.03 4.99 -12.34
N VAL A 138 -14.56 3.77 -12.14
CA VAL A 138 -13.34 3.25 -12.78
C VAL A 138 -13.73 2.05 -13.64
N LYS A 139 -13.27 2.04 -14.88
CA LYS A 139 -13.36 0.92 -15.80
C LYS A 139 -11.98 0.26 -15.88
N VAL A 140 -11.90 -0.98 -15.44
CA VAL A 140 -10.65 -1.76 -15.40
C VAL A 140 -10.74 -2.94 -16.35
N ARG A 141 -9.66 -3.22 -17.08
CA ARG A 141 -9.45 -4.47 -17.79
C ARG A 141 -8.55 -5.36 -16.94
N ALA A 142 -9.11 -6.40 -16.34
CA ALA A 142 -8.34 -7.43 -15.65
C ALA A 142 -8.00 -8.56 -16.64
N LYS A 143 -6.75 -9.02 -16.63
CA LYS A 143 -6.31 -10.27 -17.27
C LYS A 143 -5.94 -11.26 -16.18
N LEU A 144 -6.58 -12.42 -16.21
CA LEU A 144 -6.46 -13.45 -15.18
C LEU A 144 -5.85 -14.70 -15.81
N LEU A 145 -4.89 -15.30 -15.10
CA LEU A 145 -4.23 -16.53 -15.51
C LEU A 145 -4.37 -17.55 -14.38
N ALA A 146 -5.12 -18.62 -14.65
CA ALA A 146 -5.15 -19.80 -13.80
C ALA A 146 -4.03 -20.76 -14.21
N TYR A 147 -3.38 -21.38 -13.23
CA TYR A 147 -2.29 -22.33 -13.48
C TYR A 147 -2.22 -23.40 -12.39
N ASP A 148 -1.59 -24.53 -12.73
CA ASP A 148 -1.29 -25.58 -11.76
C ASP A 148 -0.09 -25.12 -10.90
N LYS A 149 -0.37 -24.87 -9.63
CA LYS A 149 0.62 -24.34 -8.69
C LYS A 149 1.75 -25.35 -8.46
N MET A 150 1.40 -26.64 -8.33
CA MET A 150 2.35 -27.70 -8.02
C MET A 150 3.28 -27.97 -9.21
N GLN A 151 2.74 -28.01 -10.43
CA GLN A 151 3.56 -28.17 -11.63
C GLN A 151 4.54 -27.01 -11.81
N LEU A 152 4.10 -25.78 -11.53
CA LEU A 152 4.96 -24.61 -11.62
C LEU A 152 6.06 -24.61 -10.56
N GLU A 153 5.75 -25.03 -9.33
CA GLU A 153 6.75 -25.21 -8.26
C GLU A 153 7.80 -26.26 -8.62
N ILE A 154 7.38 -27.40 -9.20
CA ILE A 154 8.31 -28.45 -9.66
C ILE A 154 9.22 -27.90 -10.78
N LEU A 155 8.65 -27.17 -11.73
CA LEU A 155 9.38 -26.59 -12.86
C LEU A 155 10.39 -25.54 -12.37
N ALA A 156 9.99 -24.69 -11.43
CA ALA A 156 10.86 -23.71 -10.78
C ALA A 156 11.99 -24.40 -10.00
N LEU A 157 11.68 -25.42 -9.19
CA LEU A 157 12.66 -26.20 -8.44
C LEU A 157 13.72 -26.82 -9.36
N ASN A 158 13.30 -27.42 -10.47
CA ASN A 158 14.22 -28.02 -11.43
C ASN A 158 15.14 -26.96 -12.06
N LYS A 159 14.59 -25.80 -12.43
CA LYS A 159 15.38 -24.68 -12.97
C LYS A 159 16.36 -24.11 -11.96
N VAL A 160 15.97 -24.00 -10.68
CA VAL A 160 16.88 -23.61 -9.61
C VAL A 160 18.01 -24.62 -9.45
N LYS A 161 17.71 -25.93 -9.43
CA LYS A 161 18.73 -26.98 -9.36
C LYS A 161 19.71 -26.95 -10.54
N GLU A 162 19.24 -26.69 -11.76
CA GLU A 162 20.09 -26.53 -12.94
C GLU A 162 21.04 -25.32 -12.85
N ALA A 163 20.63 -24.27 -12.15
CA ALA A 163 21.42 -23.05 -11.99
C ALA A 163 22.44 -23.14 -10.85
N ILE A 164 22.30 -24.12 -9.95
CA ILE A 164 23.23 -24.32 -8.83
C ILE A 164 24.54 -24.95 -9.35
N PRO A 165 25.70 -24.33 -9.08
CA PRO A 165 26.98 -24.91 -9.46
C PRO A 165 27.22 -26.28 -8.79
N VAL A 166 28.00 -27.14 -9.44
CA VAL A 166 28.27 -28.53 -8.99
C VAL A 166 28.88 -28.60 -7.58
N ASP A 167 29.55 -27.55 -7.13
CA ASP A 167 30.16 -27.45 -5.82
C ASP A 167 29.18 -27.06 -4.69
N ARG A 168 27.89 -26.96 -5.01
CA ARG A 168 26.82 -26.61 -4.08
C ARG A 168 25.61 -27.53 -4.25
N GLU A 169 24.82 -27.63 -3.20
CA GLU A 169 23.55 -28.34 -3.19
C GLU A 169 22.45 -27.47 -2.59
N LEU A 170 21.23 -27.63 -3.11
CA LEU A 170 20.04 -26.96 -2.57
C LEU A 170 19.61 -27.66 -1.28
N VAL A 171 19.51 -26.90 -0.19
CA VAL A 171 19.06 -27.40 1.12
C VAL A 171 17.58 -27.11 1.32
N VAL A 172 17.16 -25.87 1.04
CA VAL A 172 15.77 -25.42 1.20
C VAL A 172 15.33 -24.72 -0.08
N PHE A 173 14.13 -25.05 -0.55
CA PHE A 173 13.46 -24.34 -1.63
C PHE A 173 12.17 -23.73 -1.10
N ASN A 174 12.01 -22.42 -1.24
CA ASN A 174 10.80 -21.73 -0.82
C ASN A 174 9.84 -21.54 -2.00
N GLY A 175 9.10 -22.60 -2.34
CA GLY A 175 8.10 -22.56 -3.42
C GLY A 175 6.91 -21.62 -3.11
N GLU A 176 6.58 -21.43 -1.84
CA GLU A 176 5.45 -20.57 -1.45
C GLU A 176 5.75 -19.07 -1.61
N ALA A 177 7.00 -18.66 -1.46
CA ALA A 177 7.44 -17.28 -1.62
C ALA A 177 7.76 -16.88 -3.07
N MET A 178 7.43 -17.73 -4.06
CA MET A 178 7.70 -17.42 -5.47
C MET A 178 6.96 -16.16 -5.93
N ILE A 179 7.69 -15.25 -6.56
CA ILE A 179 7.13 -14.04 -7.16
C ILE A 179 7.00 -14.26 -8.66
N LEU A 180 5.77 -14.17 -9.16
CA LEU A 180 5.47 -14.37 -10.57
C LEU A 180 5.16 -13.04 -11.25
N ARG A 181 5.67 -12.86 -12.46
CA ARG A 181 5.36 -11.73 -13.34
C ARG A 181 4.98 -12.21 -14.72
N LEU A 182 3.86 -11.70 -15.21
CA LEU A 182 3.40 -11.97 -16.58
C LEU A 182 4.26 -11.17 -17.56
N LYS A 183 5.02 -11.85 -18.42
CA LYS A 183 5.91 -11.20 -19.40
C LYS A 183 5.24 -11.02 -20.75
N ASN A 184 4.62 -12.08 -21.26
CA ASN A 184 3.92 -12.05 -22.55
C ASN A 184 2.74 -13.02 -22.55
N VAL A 185 1.71 -12.70 -23.32
CA VAL A 185 0.55 -13.56 -23.56
C VAL A 185 0.31 -13.58 -25.07
N ASP A 186 0.55 -14.73 -25.69
CA ASP A 186 0.20 -14.98 -27.07
C ASP A 186 -1.13 -15.75 -27.11
N THR A 187 -2.22 -15.01 -27.30
CA THR A 187 -3.56 -15.60 -27.38
C THR A 187 -3.80 -16.36 -28.68
N GLN A 188 -3.00 -16.14 -29.74
CA GLN A 188 -3.13 -16.87 -31.00
C GLN A 188 -2.54 -18.27 -30.88
N ARG A 189 -1.38 -18.38 -30.21
CA ARG A 189 -0.71 -19.65 -29.93
C ARG A 189 -1.20 -20.35 -28.66
N GLY A 190 -1.93 -19.63 -27.80
CA GLY A 190 -2.33 -20.14 -26.49
C GLY A 190 -1.15 -20.26 -25.52
N GLU A 191 -0.09 -19.47 -25.72
CA GLU A 191 1.13 -19.51 -24.93
C GLU A 191 1.23 -18.31 -23.98
N VAL A 192 1.73 -18.57 -22.77
CA VAL A 192 1.97 -17.53 -21.76
C VAL A 192 3.41 -17.63 -21.27
N GLN A 193 4.11 -16.49 -21.29
CA GLN A 193 5.45 -16.39 -20.73
C GLN A 193 5.39 -15.77 -19.33
N LEU A 194 5.87 -16.54 -18.35
CA LEU A 194 5.99 -16.12 -16.97
C LEU A 194 7.47 -15.90 -16.64
N GLN A 195 7.76 -14.82 -15.92
CA GLN A 195 9.00 -14.64 -15.20
C GLN A 195 8.76 -15.06 -13.75
N VAL A 196 9.53 -16.02 -13.26
CA VAL A 196 9.43 -16.55 -11.90
C VAL A 196 10.70 -16.20 -11.15
N TYR A 197 10.55 -15.57 -10.00
CA TYR A 197 11.60 -15.40 -9.01
C TYR A 197 11.33 -16.35 -7.86
N ALA A 198 12.33 -17.12 -7.45
CA ALA A 198 12.25 -18.08 -6.37
C ALA A 198 13.55 -18.04 -5.57
N ASP A 199 13.42 -18.13 -4.25
CA ASP A 199 14.55 -18.14 -3.33
C ASP A 199 14.81 -19.56 -2.82
N GLY A 200 16.08 -19.85 -2.53
CA GLY A 200 16.51 -21.12 -1.97
C GLY A 200 17.81 -20.98 -1.21
N GLU A 201 17.98 -21.82 -0.19
CA GLU A 201 19.20 -21.91 0.59
C GLU A 201 20.10 -22.98 -0.01
N VAL A 202 21.36 -22.63 -0.24
CA VAL A 202 22.36 -23.54 -0.78
C VAL A 202 23.48 -23.75 0.22
N ARG A 203 24.10 -24.93 0.18
CA ARG A 203 25.28 -25.27 0.96
C ARG A 203 26.35 -25.81 0.03
N ILE A 204 27.62 -25.58 0.36
CA ILE A 204 28.74 -26.21 -0.34
C ILE A 204 28.73 -27.72 -0.17
N THR A 205 29.14 -28.45 -1.20
CA THR A 205 29.32 -29.90 -1.13
C THR A 205 30.75 -30.25 -0.68
N PRO A 206 31.01 -31.46 -0.16
CA PRO A 206 32.37 -31.91 0.17
C PRO A 206 33.33 -31.90 -1.04
N SER A 207 32.78 -31.97 -2.26
CA SER A 207 33.52 -31.87 -3.52
C SER A 207 33.82 -30.43 -3.94
N SER A 208 33.48 -29.43 -3.12
CA SER A 208 33.71 -28.05 -3.48
C SER A 208 35.19 -27.72 -3.59
N PRO A 209 35.64 -27.03 -4.65
CA PRO A 209 37.03 -26.56 -4.76
C PRO A 209 37.47 -25.64 -3.63
N ILE A 210 36.52 -25.02 -2.91
CA ILE A 210 36.79 -24.23 -1.70
C ILE A 210 37.41 -25.11 -0.61
N LEU A 211 36.99 -26.37 -0.55
CA LEU A 211 37.46 -27.39 0.41
C LEU A 211 38.61 -28.23 -0.15
N ASP A 212 39.30 -27.78 -1.20
CA ASP A 212 40.47 -28.49 -1.73
C ASP A 212 41.65 -28.39 -0.73
N PRO A 213 42.13 -29.52 -0.16
CA PRO A 213 43.22 -29.48 0.80
C PRO A 213 44.53 -28.93 0.24
N ALA A 214 44.73 -28.98 -1.09
CA ALA A 214 45.90 -28.41 -1.74
C ALA A 214 45.97 -26.88 -1.60
N LYS A 215 44.83 -26.20 -1.40
CA LYS A 215 44.76 -24.74 -1.22
C LYS A 215 45.28 -24.28 0.14
N ILE A 216 45.30 -25.16 1.14
CA ILE A 216 45.73 -24.86 2.52
C ILE A 216 47.00 -25.61 2.94
N ALA A 217 47.52 -26.48 2.07
CA ALA A 217 48.71 -27.27 2.35
C ALA A 217 49.92 -26.37 2.65
N GLY A 218 50.63 -26.63 3.76
CA GLY A 218 51.79 -25.86 4.19
C GLY A 218 51.51 -24.52 4.89
N MET A 219 50.26 -24.06 4.89
CA MET A 219 49.85 -22.86 5.62
C MET A 219 49.96 -23.05 7.14
N MET A 220 50.09 -21.94 7.87
CA MET A 220 49.84 -21.94 9.31
C MET A 220 48.34 -22.13 9.57
N PRO A 221 47.93 -22.75 10.69
CA PRO A 221 46.51 -22.91 11.03
C PRO A 221 45.71 -21.60 10.96
N GLU A 222 46.28 -20.51 11.47
CA GLU A 222 45.63 -19.20 11.50
C GLU A 222 45.50 -18.57 10.10
N GLU A 223 46.44 -18.88 9.19
CA GLU A 223 46.39 -18.44 7.79
C GLU A 223 45.31 -19.21 7.03
N ALA A 224 45.27 -20.54 7.20
CA ALA A 224 44.27 -21.40 6.59
C ALA A 224 42.85 -21.11 7.09
N GLU A 225 42.70 -20.82 8.39
CA GLU A 225 41.43 -20.40 8.97
C GLU A 225 40.91 -19.12 8.33
N ARG A 226 41.74 -18.08 8.21
CA ARG A 226 41.37 -16.82 7.54
C ARG A 226 41.03 -17.02 6.06
N TYR A 227 41.80 -17.85 5.35
CA TYR A 227 41.52 -18.17 3.95
C TYR A 227 40.15 -18.83 3.80
N LEU A 228 39.85 -19.86 4.59
CA LEU A 228 38.58 -20.56 4.51
C LEU A 228 37.40 -19.68 4.97
N GLN A 229 37.57 -18.89 6.04
CA GLN A 229 36.55 -17.94 6.51
C GLN A 229 36.35 -16.74 5.58
N SER A 230 37.23 -16.52 4.60
CA SER A 230 37.03 -15.47 3.59
C SER A 230 35.91 -15.81 2.58
N PHE A 231 35.48 -17.06 2.53
CA PHE A 231 34.36 -17.48 1.71
C PHE A 231 33.06 -17.36 2.51
N ASP A 232 32.09 -16.60 2.00
CA ASP A 232 30.76 -16.41 2.63
C ASP A 232 30.03 -17.72 2.95
N ALA A 233 30.40 -18.82 2.26
CA ALA A 233 29.84 -20.14 2.48
C ALA A 233 30.36 -20.87 3.73
N ILE A 234 31.37 -20.33 4.43
CA ILE A 234 32.03 -20.95 5.57
C ILE A 234 31.86 -20.06 6.80
N GLU A 235 30.99 -20.50 7.72
CA GLU A 235 30.73 -19.78 8.97
C GLU A 235 31.83 -19.98 10.02
N ARG A 236 32.34 -21.20 10.14
CA ARG A 236 33.34 -21.56 11.15
C ARG A 236 34.28 -22.65 10.64
N VAL A 237 35.53 -22.53 11.07
CA VAL A 237 36.60 -23.49 10.76
C VAL A 237 37.24 -23.92 12.06
N GLU A 238 37.55 -25.20 12.19
CA GLU A 238 38.31 -25.75 13.31
C GLU A 238 39.44 -26.62 12.75
N ILE A 239 40.68 -26.20 12.95
CA ILE A 239 41.87 -26.93 12.49
C ILE A 239 42.51 -27.64 13.67
N ARG A 240 42.68 -28.97 13.54
CA ARG A 240 43.37 -29.79 14.51
C ARG A 240 44.57 -30.45 13.85
N LEU A 241 45.76 -30.16 14.37
CA LEU A 241 47.01 -30.78 13.89
C LEU A 241 47.30 -32.06 14.67
N PHE A 242 47.66 -33.11 13.95
CA PHE A 242 48.11 -34.37 14.54
C PHE A 242 49.39 -34.87 13.86
N PRO A 243 50.46 -35.14 14.62
CA PRO A 243 50.58 -34.94 16.07
C PRO A 243 50.54 -33.45 16.48
N SER A 244 50.16 -33.17 17.73
CA SER A 244 49.90 -31.80 18.22
C SER A 244 51.13 -30.87 18.24
N TRP A 245 52.34 -31.41 18.08
CA TRP A 245 53.58 -30.63 18.00
C TRP A 245 53.85 -30.02 16.61
N GLN A 246 53.07 -30.41 15.59
CA GLN A 246 53.17 -29.78 14.27
C GLN A 246 52.76 -28.32 14.32
N LYS A 247 53.48 -27.46 13.60
CA LYS A 247 53.20 -26.02 13.53
C LYS A 247 52.43 -25.60 12.26
N ARG A 248 52.45 -26.44 11.23
CA ARG A 248 51.90 -26.16 9.90
C ARG A 248 51.04 -27.33 9.42
N ILE A 249 50.10 -27.03 8.55
CA ILE A 249 49.32 -28.05 7.84
C ILE A 249 50.28 -28.87 6.96
N PRO A 250 50.18 -30.21 6.92
CA PRO A 250 50.98 -31.04 6.03
C PRO A 250 50.97 -30.55 4.58
N THR A 251 52.13 -30.57 3.93
CA THR A 251 52.26 -30.17 2.52
C THR A 251 51.69 -31.20 1.55
N ILE A 252 51.46 -32.44 2.01
CA ILE A 252 50.84 -33.51 1.22
C ILE A 252 49.32 -33.45 1.44
N PRO A 253 48.51 -33.11 0.42
CA PRO A 253 47.06 -32.95 0.56
C PRO A 253 46.34 -34.17 1.14
N ASP A 254 46.78 -35.38 0.79
CA ASP A 254 46.20 -36.64 1.28
C ASP A 254 46.29 -36.83 2.80
N ARG A 255 47.16 -36.07 3.48
CA ARG A 255 47.28 -36.07 4.95
C ARG A 255 46.35 -35.07 5.62
N VAL A 256 45.54 -34.35 4.86
CA VAL A 256 44.59 -33.36 5.35
C VAL A 256 43.18 -33.90 5.13
N LYS A 257 42.44 -34.06 6.23
CA LYS A 257 41.06 -34.52 6.20
C LYS A 257 40.13 -33.37 6.54
N ILE A 258 39.24 -33.02 5.61
CA ILE A 258 38.21 -32.00 5.82
C ILE A 258 36.88 -32.72 6.12
N VAL A 259 36.23 -32.28 7.19
CA VAL A 259 34.94 -32.82 7.63
C VAL A 259 33.99 -31.65 7.86
N MET A 260 32.87 -31.67 7.17
CA MET A 260 31.79 -30.71 7.39
C MET A 260 30.99 -31.13 8.61
N LYS A 261 30.82 -30.21 9.58
CA LYS A 261 29.89 -30.38 10.71
C LYS A 261 28.63 -29.56 10.45
N ARG A 262 27.50 -30.12 10.85
CA ARG A 262 26.20 -29.44 10.86
C ARG A 262 26.06 -28.59 12.11
#